data_AF-A0A925DP50-F1
#
_entry.id   AF-A0A925DP50-F1
#
_cell.length_a   1.000
_cell.length_b   1.000
_cell.length_c   1.000
_cell.angle_alpha   90.00
_cell.angle_beta   90.00
_cell.angle_gamma   90.00
#
_symmetry.space_group_name_H-M   'P 1'
#
loop_
_entity.id
_entity.type
_entity.pdbx_description
1 polymer ?
#
loop_
_entity_poly.entity_id
_entity_poly.type
_entity_poly.pdbx_seq_one_letter_code
_entity_poly.pdbx_strand_id
1 'polypeptide(L)'
;VVNTKLKITPKEKKLALSLLEAVLENWKTMGTSSVEALQETFLQREGKLELQANDTYELWVEEKGYDVLLAQLPWGIGMVKTPWMENYLTCHWN
;
A
#
# COMPACT_ATOMS: atom_id res chain seq x y z
N VAL A 1 -2.35 5.21 -17.78
CA VAL A 1 -3.50 4.28 -17.95
C VAL A 1 -3.15 2.96 -17.30
N VAL A 2 -3.87 2.53 -16.27
CA VAL A 2 -3.65 1.21 -15.65
C VAL A 2 -4.20 0.14 -16.59
N ASN A 3 -3.36 -0.81 -17.00
CA ASN A 3 -3.77 -1.88 -17.92
C ASN A 3 -4.50 -2.99 -17.15
N THR A 4 -5.83 -2.91 -17.12
CA THR A 4 -6.70 -3.89 -16.46
C THR A 4 -6.78 -5.24 -17.17
N LYS A 5 -6.16 -5.39 -18.35
CA LYS A 5 -6.14 -6.64 -19.13
C LYS A 5 -4.89 -7.49 -18.85
N LEU A 6 -3.95 -7.01 -18.05
CA LEU A 6 -2.77 -7.77 -17.68
C LEU A 6 -3.17 -8.99 -16.85
N LYS A 7 -2.91 -10.19 -17.35
CA LYS A 7 -3.12 -11.43 -16.58
C LYS A 7 -1.92 -11.67 -15.68
N ILE A 8 -2.14 -11.59 -14.37
CA ILE A 8 -1.13 -11.96 -13.36
C ILE A 8 -0.94 -13.47 -13.40
N THR A 9 0.30 -13.90 -13.66
CA THR A 9 0.69 -15.31 -13.72
C THR A 9 0.60 -15.97 -12.33
N PRO A 10 0.46 -17.30 -12.25
CA PRO A 10 0.45 -18.01 -10.97
C PRO A 10 1.72 -17.75 -10.13
N LYS A 11 2.87 -17.60 -10.79
CA LYS A 11 4.15 -17.30 -10.13
C LYS A 11 4.15 -15.92 -9.48
N GLU A 12 3.66 -14.90 -10.19
CA GLU A 12 3.55 -13.53 -9.66
C GLU A 12 2.54 -13.46 -8.52
N LYS A 13 1.41 -14.17 -8.62
CA LYS A 13 0.44 -14.26 -7.51
C LYS A 13 1.08 -14.86 -6.26
N LYS A 14 1.84 -15.95 -6.42
CA LYS A 14 2.55 -16.57 -5.29
C LYS A 14 3.57 -15.62 -4.67
N LEU A 15 4.32 -14.89 -5.50
CA LEU A 15 5.27 -13.88 -5.03
C LEU A 15 4.59 -12.76 -4.23
N ALA A 16 3.47 -12.24 -4.74
CA ALA A 16 2.68 -11.21 -4.07
C ALA A 16 2.10 -11.71 -2.73
N LEU A 17 1.63 -12.96 -2.69
CA LEU A 17 1.15 -13.58 -1.45
C LEU A 17 2.28 -13.69 -0.41
N SER A 18 3.45 -14.19 -0.81
CA SER A 18 4.61 -14.27 0.10
C SER A 18 5.07 -12.90 0.60
N LEU A 19 4.91 -11.83 -0.20
CA LEU A 19 5.17 -10.47 0.28
C LEU A 19 4.17 -10.05 1.36
N LEU A 20 2.89 -10.36 1.20
CA LEU A 20 1.86 -10.04 2.18
C LEU A 20 2.06 -10.82 3.50
N GLU A 21 2.46 -12.08 3.40
CA GLU A 21 2.87 -12.90 4.55
C GLU A 21 4.06 -12.27 5.27
N ALA A 22 5.09 -11.84 4.54
CA ALA A 22 6.24 -11.16 5.12
C ALA A 22 5.87 -9.83 5.81
N VAL A 23 4.88 -9.09 5.29
CA VAL A 23 4.36 -7.89 5.96
C VAL A 23 3.78 -8.24 7.33
N LEU A 24 2.96 -9.29 7.42
CA LEU A 24 2.38 -9.75 8.68
C LEU A 24 3.45 -10.22 9.67
N GLU A 25 4.45 -10.96 9.21
CA GLU A 25 5.56 -11.44 10.05
C GLU A 25 6.38 -10.29 10.66
N ASN A 26 6.60 -9.22 9.89
CA ASN A 26 7.39 -8.09 10.35
C ASN A 26 6.56 -7.05 11.13
N TRP A 27 5.26 -6.95 10.86
CA TRP A 27 4.35 -6.04 11.55
C TRP A 27 3.62 -6.74 12.70
N LYS A 28 4.34 -6.92 13.81
CA LYS A 28 3.87 -7.67 14.99
C LYS A 28 2.52 -7.20 15.57
N THR A 29 2.15 -5.94 15.36
CA THR A 29 0.87 -5.36 15.78
C THR A 29 -0.33 -6.07 15.15
N MET A 30 -0.16 -6.62 13.93
CA MET A 30 -1.19 -7.40 13.26
C MET A 30 -1.34 -8.82 13.84
N GLY A 31 -0.46 -9.25 14.75
CA GLY A 31 -0.59 -10.49 15.52
C GLY A 31 -0.86 -11.72 14.64
N THR A 32 -2.00 -12.36 14.85
CA THR A 32 -2.47 -13.55 14.09
C THR A 32 -3.47 -13.21 12.99
N SER A 33 -3.49 -11.96 12.51
CA SER A 33 -4.38 -11.54 11.43
C SER A 33 -4.05 -12.28 10.13
N SER A 34 -5.06 -12.46 9.27
CA SER A 34 -4.88 -13.09 7.97
C SER A 34 -4.45 -12.07 6.91
N VAL A 35 -3.97 -12.58 5.77
CA VAL A 35 -3.64 -11.75 4.60
C VAL A 35 -4.87 -11.00 4.10
N GLU A 36 -6.03 -11.63 4.13
CA GLU A 36 -7.31 -11.02 3.74
C GLU A 36 -7.64 -9.83 4.66
N ALA A 37 -7.49 -10.00 5.97
CA ALA A 37 -7.73 -8.91 6.93
C ALA A 37 -6.78 -7.73 6.70
N LEU A 38 -5.50 -7.98 6.41
CA LEU A 38 -4.54 -6.93 6.02
C LEU A 38 -4.99 -6.20 4.75
N GLN A 39 -5.42 -6.95 3.74
CA GLN A 39 -5.85 -6.39 2.46
C GLN A 39 -7.10 -5.52 2.62
N GLU A 40 -8.15 -6.05 3.23
CA GLU A 40 -9.44 -5.36 3.40
C GLU A 40 -9.32 -4.13 4.30
N THR A 41 -8.49 -4.20 5.34
CA THR A 41 -8.36 -3.11 6.33
C THR A 41 -7.44 -2.00 5.84
N PHE A 42 -6.27 -2.34 5.28
CA PHE A 42 -5.22 -1.34 5.02
C PHE A 42 -4.94 -1.09 3.55
N LEU A 43 -5.20 -2.05 2.65
CA LEU A 43 -4.81 -1.93 1.23
C LEU A 43 -6.00 -1.61 0.31
N GLN A 44 -7.18 -2.12 0.61
CA GLN A 44 -8.40 -1.94 -0.19
C GLN A 44 -9.23 -0.79 0.37
N ARG A 45 -8.71 0.42 0.22
CA ARG A 45 -9.32 1.64 0.74
C ARG A 45 -9.62 2.62 -0.37
N GLU A 46 -10.63 3.43 -0.12
CA GLU A 46 -10.88 4.59 -0.98
C GLU A 46 -9.74 5.58 -0.82
N GLY A 47 -9.38 6.20 -1.94
CA GLY A 47 -8.34 7.21 -1.97
C GLY A 47 -8.49 8.13 -3.17
N LYS A 48 -7.96 9.34 -3.02
CA LYS A 48 -7.93 10.38 -4.05
C LYS A 48 -6.50 10.59 -4.50
N LEU A 49 -6.25 10.40 -5.79
CA LEU A 49 -4.96 10.72 -6.40
C LEU A 49 -5.03 12.12 -7.01
N GLU A 50 -4.13 13.00 -6.57
CA GLU A 50 -4.00 14.37 -7.05
C GLU A 50 -2.64 14.57 -7.73
N LEU A 51 -2.66 15.30 -8.85
CA LEU A 51 -1.45 15.79 -9.51
C LEU A 51 -1.22 17.23 -9.06
N GLN A 52 -0.08 17.46 -8.42
CA GLN A 52 0.32 18.79 -7.96
C GLN A 52 0.99 19.60 -9.07
N ALA A 53 1.06 20.92 -8.90
CA ALA A 53 1.57 21.86 -9.90
C ALA A 53 3.06 21.68 -10.27
N ASN A 54 3.82 20.92 -9.47
CA ASN A 54 5.23 20.60 -9.66
C ASN A 54 5.47 19.17 -10.22
N ASP A 55 4.46 18.59 -10.87
CA ASP A 55 4.47 17.21 -11.38
C ASP A 55 4.66 16.12 -10.32
N THR A 56 4.48 16.43 -9.04
CA THR A 56 4.44 15.43 -7.97
C THR A 56 3.04 14.90 -7.78
N TYR A 57 2.94 13.67 -7.27
CA TYR A 57 1.67 13.01 -7.01
C TYR A 57 1.42 12.92 -5.51
N GLU A 58 0.18 13.17 -5.12
CA GLU A 58 -0.30 12.95 -3.76
C GLU A 58 -1.45 11.97 -3.77
N LEU A 59 -1.36 10.91 -2.97
CA LEU A 59 -2.43 9.95 -2.72
C LEU A 59 -2.98 10.22 -1.32
N TRP A 60 -4.24 10.64 -1.25
CA TRP A 60 -4.97 10.84 -0.01
C TRP A 60 -5.84 9.63 0.26
N VAL A 61 -5.49 8.82 1.26
CA VAL A 61 -6.25 7.64 1.65
C VAL A 61 -7.31 8.05 2.69
N GLU A 62 -8.53 7.54 2.57
CA GLU A 62 -9.63 7.84 3.50
C GLU A 62 -9.25 7.44 4.94
N GLU A 63 -9.18 8.38 5.90
CA GLU A 63 -8.81 8.12 7.30
C GLU A 63 -9.79 7.14 8.00
N LYS A 64 -9.23 6.21 8.78
CA LYS A 64 -9.97 5.22 9.58
C LYS A 64 -9.38 5.11 10.97
N GLY A 65 -10.21 4.80 11.97
CA GLY A 65 -9.77 4.74 13.37
C GLY A 65 -8.65 3.74 13.68
N TYR A 66 -8.46 2.73 12.83
CA TYR A 66 -7.38 1.75 12.96
C TYR A 66 -6.03 2.22 12.37
N ASP A 67 -5.96 3.41 11.78
CA ASP A 67 -4.73 3.96 11.19
C ASP A 67 -3.64 4.25 12.23
N VAL A 68 -4.03 4.38 13.50
CA VAL A 68 -3.09 4.44 14.63
C VAL A 68 -2.11 3.25 14.65
N LEU A 69 -2.51 2.10 14.07
CA LEU A 69 -1.65 0.93 13.97
C LEU A 69 -0.53 1.11 12.93
N LEU A 70 -0.74 1.92 11.89
CA LEU A 70 0.25 2.20 10.84
C LEU A 70 1.51 2.87 11.40
N ALA A 71 1.39 3.63 12.49
CA ALA A 71 2.53 4.23 13.19
C ALA A 71 3.50 3.20 13.79
N GLN A 72 3.08 1.93 13.90
CA GLN A 72 3.90 0.83 14.43
C GLN A 72 4.58 0.01 13.32
N LEU A 73 4.41 0.38 12.05
CA LEU A 73 5.13 -0.26 10.96
C LEU A 73 6.64 -0.01 11.09
N PRO A 74 7.49 -1.02 10.86
CA PRO A 74 8.94 -0.85 10.95
C PRO A 74 9.55 -0.17 9.72
N TRP A 75 8.72 0.28 8.76
CA TRP A 75 9.12 1.02 7.55
C TRP A 75 8.18 2.18 7.27
N GLY A 76 8.65 3.16 6.49
CA GLY A 76 7.83 4.29 6.05
C GLY A 76 6.91 3.93 4.88
N ILE A 77 5.66 4.40 4.93
CA ILE A 77 4.64 4.22 3.88
C ILE A 77 4.14 5.53 3.27
N GLY A 78 4.70 6.67 3.69
CA GLY A 78 4.28 8.01 3.25
C GLY A 78 4.92 8.50 1.95
N MET A 79 5.95 7.82 1.44
CA MET A 79 6.60 8.19 0.19
C MET A 79 6.95 6.94 -0.60
N VAL A 80 6.48 6.87 -1.85
CA VAL A 80 6.73 5.77 -2.77
C VAL A 80 7.47 6.29 -4.00
N LYS A 81 8.61 5.67 -4.32
CA LYS A 81 9.38 5.94 -5.54
C LYS A 81 9.92 4.62 -6.08
N THR A 82 9.35 4.16 -7.19
CA THR A 82 9.85 2.95 -7.88
C THR A 82 10.89 3.34 -8.94
N PRO A 83 11.69 2.39 -9.46
CA PRO A 83 12.72 2.69 -10.46
C PRO A 83 12.22 3.27 -11.79
N TRP A 84 10.93 3.15 -12.08
CA TRP A 84 10.31 3.62 -13.33
C TRP A 84 9.44 4.89 -13.13
N MET A 85 9.42 5.46 -11.92
CA MET A 85 8.72 6.71 -11.64
C MET A 85 9.67 7.91 -11.83
N GLU A 86 9.24 8.91 -12.58
CA GLU A 86 9.98 10.18 -12.72
C GLU A 86 9.95 10.98 -11.41
N ASN A 87 8.75 11.16 -10.83
CA ASN A 87 8.52 11.85 -9.57
C ASN A 87 8.03 10.88 -8.48
N TYR A 88 8.27 11.22 -7.21
CA TYR A 88 7.76 10.42 -6.09
C TYR A 88 6.25 10.63 -5.90
N LEU A 89 5.61 9.63 -5.29
CA LEU A 89 4.24 9.68 -4.81
C LEU A 89 4.26 9.87 -3.30
N THR A 90 3.66 10.94 -2.80
CA THR A 90 3.42 11.13 -1.36
C THR A 90 2.09 10.49 -0.99
N CYS A 91 2.07 9.64 0.02
CA CYS A 91 0.86 8.98 0.52
C CYS A 91 0.48 9.57 1.88
N HIS A 92 -0.72 10.13 1.96
CA HIS A 92 -1.32 10.65 3.18
C HIS A 92 -2.30 9.61 3.74
N TRP A 93 -2.09 9.24 5.01
CA TRP A 93 -2.86 8.20 5.73
C TRP A 93 -3.60 8.79 6.94
N ASN A 94 -3.79 10.11 6.94
CA ASN A 94 -4.20 10.95 8.05
C ASN A 94 -5.15 12.05 7.60
#